data_AF-A0A1B0GIN1-F1
#
_entry.id   AF-A0A1B0GIN1-F1
#
_cell.length_a   1.000
_cell.length_b   1.000
_cell.length_c   1.000
_cell.angle_alpha   90.00
_cell.angle_beta   90.00
_cell.angle_gamma   90.00
#
_symmetry.space_group_name_H-M   'P 1'
#
loop_
_entity.id
_entity.type
_entity.pdbx_description
1 polymer ?
#
loop_
_entity_poly.entity_id
_entity_poly.type
_entity_poly.pdbx_seq_one_letter_code
_entity_poly.pdbx_strand_id
1 'polypeptide(L)'
;MSLVRNVGRLAQQGARQVSTTSVCNAAKGDIHPGYFRLEEVQAKFQKPDGLPVHLKMGARDQIMYRVTMGSCLIGLGFVFKLFYDLSYPPKPE
;
A
#
# COMPACT_ATOMS: atom_id res chain seq x y z
N MET A 1 34.98 36.13 23.29
CA MET A 1 34.87 34.66 23.48
C MET A 1 33.44 34.15 23.79
N SER A 2 32.39 35.00 23.82
CA SER A 2 31.00 34.57 24.09
C SER A 2 30.18 34.23 22.84
N LEU A 3 30.51 34.83 21.69
CA LEU A 3 29.77 34.64 20.43
C LEU A 3 29.79 33.19 19.94
N VAL A 4 30.97 32.55 19.97
CA VAL A 4 31.16 31.15 19.54
C VAL A 4 30.42 30.16 20.45
N ARG A 5 30.30 30.48 21.74
CA ARG A 5 29.58 29.66 22.72
C ARG A 5 28.06 29.73 22.53
N ASN A 6 27.55 30.89 22.12
CA ASN A 6 26.12 31.10 21.87
C ASN A 6 25.66 30.48 20.54
N VAL A 7 26.50 30.51 19.50
CA VAL A 7 26.23 29.83 18.22
C VAL A 7 26.25 28.31 18.38
N GLY A 8 27.15 27.77 19.20
CA GLY A 8 27.17 26.34 19.54
C GLY A 8 25.88 25.87 20.24
N ARG A 9 25.35 26.66 21.18
CA ARG A 9 24.05 26.36 21.83
C ARG A 9 22.86 26.42 20.87
N LEU A 10 22.85 27.39 19.95
CA LEU A 10 21.80 27.52 18.93
C LEU A 10 21.84 26.38 17.91
N ALA A 11 23.04 25.92 17.51
CA ALA A 11 23.21 24.74 16.67
C ALA A 11 22.70 23.45 17.38
N GLN A 12 22.88 23.38 18.70
CA GLN A 12 22.42 22.24 19.51
C GLN A 12 20.90 22.29 19.80
N GLN A 13 20.30 23.49 19.84
CA GLN A 13 18.83 23.66 19.92
C GLN A 13 18.12 23.44 18.58
N GLY A 14 18.83 23.66 17.45
CA GLY A 14 18.34 23.38 16.09
C GLY A 14 18.41 21.92 15.66
N ALA A 15 19.12 21.06 16.41
CA ALA A 15 19.08 19.61 16.29
C ALA A 15 17.81 19.08 16.97
N ARG A 16 16.69 19.36 16.30
CA ARG A 16 15.31 19.05 16.62
C ARG A 16 15.11 17.71 17.34
N GLN A 17 14.48 17.77 18.52
CA GLN A 17 13.54 16.74 18.96
C GLN A 17 12.32 16.78 18.01
N VAL A 18 12.37 16.06 16.88
CA VAL A 18 11.25 16.07 15.89
C VAL A 18 10.04 15.26 16.36
N SER A 19 10.18 14.37 17.34
CA SER A 19 9.03 13.80 18.03
C SER A 19 9.47 13.17 19.35
N THR A 20 8.93 13.65 20.46
CA THR A 20 9.07 13.02 21.79
C THR A 20 7.73 12.49 22.27
N THR A 21 6.84 12.06 21.37
CA THR A 21 5.76 11.19 21.83
C THR A 21 6.43 9.89 22.26
N SER A 22 6.57 9.71 23.57
CA SER A 22 7.04 8.46 24.16
C SER A 22 6.30 7.31 23.49
N VAL A 23 7.04 6.29 23.06
CA VAL A 23 6.42 5.04 22.59
C VAL A 23 5.51 4.58 23.72
N CYS A 24 4.20 4.58 23.50
CA CYS A 24 3.26 3.94 24.41
C CYS A 24 3.58 2.45 24.36
N ASN A 25 4.44 1.99 25.26
CA ASN A 25 4.67 0.58 25.49
C ASN A 25 3.47 0.08 26.30
N ALA A 26 2.35 -0.13 25.61
CA ALA A 26 1.19 -0.80 26.19
C ALA A 26 1.63 -2.20 26.66
N ALA A 27 1.19 -2.62 27.85
CA ALA A 27 1.51 -3.95 28.32
C ALA A 27 0.90 -4.97 27.34
N LYS A 28 1.50 -6.16 27.20
CA LYS A 28 1.02 -7.19 26.26
C LYS A 28 -0.47 -7.55 26.44
N GLY A 29 -1.02 -7.34 27.64
CA GLY A 29 -2.44 -7.51 27.95
C GLY A 29 -3.37 -6.42 27.41
N ASP A 30 -2.84 -5.22 27.13
CA ASP A 30 -3.60 -4.07 26.61
C ASP A 30 -3.58 -4.02 25.07
N ILE A 31 -2.76 -4.86 24.43
CA ILE A 31 -2.60 -4.92 22.97
C ILE A 31 -3.53 -6.00 22.41
N HIS A 32 -4.42 -5.61 21.51
CA HIS A 32 -5.30 -6.56 20.83
C HIS A 32 -4.47 -7.62 20.06
N PRO A 33 -4.83 -8.92 20.12
CA PRO A 33 -4.01 -10.01 19.57
C PRO A 33 -3.72 -9.93 18.07
N GLY A 34 -4.51 -9.15 17.32
CA GLY A 34 -4.24 -8.85 15.91
C GLY A 34 -2.92 -8.10 15.67
N TYR A 35 -2.47 -7.27 16.61
CA TYR A 35 -1.25 -6.47 16.45
C TYR A 35 0.04 -7.29 16.56
N PHE A 36 0.00 -8.49 17.12
CA PHE A 36 1.19 -9.36 17.20
C PHE A 36 1.70 -9.79 15.81
N ARG A 37 0.84 -9.78 14.79
CA ARG A 37 1.21 -10.07 13.39
C ARG A 37 1.64 -8.83 12.60
N LEU A 38 1.57 -7.64 13.20
CA LEU A 38 1.84 -6.39 12.49
C LEU A 38 3.28 -6.32 12.00
N GLU A 39 4.24 -6.74 12.83
CA GLU A 39 5.67 -6.73 12.48
C GLU A 39 5.96 -7.65 11.28
N GLU A 40 5.38 -8.85 11.26
CA GLU A 40 5.52 -9.79 10.14
C GLU A 40 4.95 -9.20 8.83
N VAL A 41 3.78 -8.56 8.93
CA VAL A 41 3.15 -7.89 7.78
C VAL A 41 3.99 -6.71 7.32
N GLN A 42 4.46 -5.86 8.22
CA GLN A 42 5.31 -4.71 7.91
C GLN A 42 6.61 -5.15 7.25
N ALA A 43 7.30 -6.17 7.78
CA ALA A 43 8.52 -6.72 7.21
C ALA A 43 8.30 -7.20 5.76
N LYS A 44 7.18 -7.88 5.50
CA LYS A 44 6.82 -8.34 4.15
C LYS A 44 6.57 -7.19 3.18
N PHE A 45 5.87 -6.14 3.61
CA PHE A 45 5.54 -4.99 2.76
C PHE A 45 6.70 -4.00 2.57
N GLN A 46 7.62 -3.91 3.52
CA GLN A 46 8.77 -2.99 3.47
C GLN A 46 10.01 -3.59 2.80
N LYS A 47 10.02 -4.89 2.49
CA LYS A 47 11.13 -5.54 1.80
C LYS A 47 11.46 -4.84 0.46
N PRO A 48 12.73 -4.53 0.13
CA PRO A 48 13.08 -3.76 -1.08
C PRO A 48 13.11 -4.62 -2.36
N ASP A 49 11.98 -5.24 -2.71
CA ASP A 49 11.88 -6.14 -3.89
C ASP A 49 11.49 -5.42 -5.20
N GLY A 50 11.24 -4.10 -5.17
CA GLY A 50 10.75 -3.33 -6.33
C GLY A 50 9.31 -3.65 -6.77
N LEU A 51 8.64 -4.60 -6.12
CA LEU A 51 7.24 -4.93 -6.39
C LEU A 51 6.29 -3.78 -5.99
N PRO A 52 5.29 -3.44 -6.82
CA PRO A 52 4.28 -2.48 -6.45
C PRO A 52 3.40 -2.99 -5.30
N VAL A 53 2.80 -2.08 -4.54
CA VAL A 53 2.04 -2.40 -3.32
C VAL A 53 0.92 -3.43 -3.54
N HIS A 54 0.26 -3.43 -4.70
CA HIS A 54 -0.85 -4.33 -5.03
C HIS A 54 -0.43 -5.75 -5.43
N LEU A 55 0.87 -6.03 -5.55
CA LEU A 55 1.44 -7.38 -5.78
C LEU A 55 2.34 -7.83 -4.63
N LYS A 56 2.40 -7.04 -3.55
CA LYS A 56 3.41 -7.15 -2.52
C LYS A 56 3.22 -8.35 -1.61
N MET A 57 1.99 -8.87 -1.51
CA MET A 57 1.68 -10.02 -0.69
C MET A 57 2.02 -11.35 -1.38
N GLY A 58 2.44 -11.32 -2.65
CA GLY A 58 2.96 -12.46 -3.41
C GLY A 58 1.89 -13.18 -4.22
N ALA A 59 1.88 -14.52 -4.18
CA ALA A 59 1.06 -15.36 -5.06
C ALA A 59 -0.45 -15.08 -4.98
N ARG A 60 -0.96 -14.72 -3.79
CA ARG A 60 -2.38 -14.38 -3.61
C ARG A 60 -2.79 -13.18 -4.44
N ASP A 61 -1.98 -12.12 -4.41
CA ASP A 61 -2.24 -10.90 -5.16
C ASP A 61 -2.16 -11.15 -6.66
N GLN A 62 -1.22 -11.99 -7.10
CA GLN A 62 -1.07 -12.38 -8.50
C GLN A 62 -2.29 -13.14 -9.02
N ILE A 63 -2.83 -14.09 -8.25
CA ILE A 63 -4.04 -14.82 -8.62
C ILE A 63 -5.22 -13.85 -8.73
N MET A 64 -5.40 -13.00 -7.71
CA MET A 64 -6.49 -12.02 -7.69
C MET A 64 -6.42 -11.07 -8.88
N TYR A 65 -5.23 -10.51 -9.16
CA TYR A 65 -5.00 -9.63 -10.30
C TYR A 65 -5.34 -10.31 -11.64
N ARG A 66 -4.87 -11.53 -11.85
CA ARG A 66 -5.09 -12.27 -13.10
C ARG A 66 -6.55 -12.63 -13.30
N VAL A 67 -7.26 -13.02 -12.23
CA VAL A 67 -8.69 -13.31 -12.29
C VAL A 67 -9.46 -12.05 -12.64
N THR A 68 -9.22 -10.93 -11.93
CA THR A 68 -9.91 -9.66 -12.21
C THR A 68 -9.63 -9.19 -13.63
N MET A 69 -8.37 -9.18 -14.08
CA MET A 69 -8.00 -8.76 -15.42
C MET A 69 -8.64 -9.66 -16.49
N GLY A 70 -8.63 -10.98 -16.29
CA GLY A 70 -9.30 -11.92 -17.17
C GLY A 70 -10.80 -11.64 -17.29
N SER A 71 -11.49 -11.44 -16.16
CA SER A 71 -12.92 -11.10 -16.15
C SER A 71 -13.21 -9.78 -16.87
N CYS A 72 -12.37 -8.75 -16.71
CA CYS A 72 -12.52 -7.49 -17.43
C CYS A 72 -12.40 -7.66 -18.94
N LEU A 73 -11.43 -8.44 -19.41
CA LEU A 73 -11.26 -8.71 -20.84
C LEU A 73 -12.43 -9.51 -21.43
N ILE A 74 -12.95 -10.49 -20.68
CA ILE A 74 -14.15 -11.24 -21.07
C ILE A 74 -15.36 -10.31 -21.18
N GLY A 75 -15.59 -9.47 -20.16
CA GLY A 75 -16.67 -8.48 -20.16
C GLY A 75 -16.55 -7.52 -21.34
N LEU A 76 -15.34 -7.04 -21.64
CA LEU A 76 -15.08 -6.17 -22.78
C LEU A 76 -15.41 -6.87 -24.12
N GLY A 77 -15.08 -8.15 -24.26
CA GLY A 77 -15.46 -8.96 -25.41
C GLY A 77 -16.99 -9.04 -25.61
N PHE A 78 -17.74 -9.23 -24.52
CA PHE A 78 -19.21 -9.22 -24.58
C PHE A 78 -19.76 -7.86 -24.97
N VAL A 79 -19.17 -6.77 -24.47
CA VAL A 79 -19.56 -5.41 -24.87
C VAL A 79 -19.33 -5.18 -26.37
N PHE A 80 -18.21 -5.64 -26.92
CA PHE A 80 -17.98 -5.56 -28.37
C PHE A 80 -18.98 -6.38 -29.17
N LYS A 81 -19.28 -7.62 -28.74
CA LYS A 81 -20.32 -8.43 -29.37
C LYS A 81 -21.68 -7.74 -29.33
N LEU A 82 -22.06 -7.18 -28.18
CA LEU A 82 -23.29 -6.43 -28.02
C LEU A 82 -23.37 -5.25 -28.99
N PHE A 83 -22.30 -4.45 -29.08
CA PHE A 83 -22.26 -3.33 -30.03
C PHE A 83 -22.38 -3.80 -31.49
N TYR A 84 -21.74 -4.91 -31.85
CA TYR A 84 -21.84 -5.47 -33.19
C TYR A 84 -23.27 -5.90 -33.52
N ASP A 85 -23.89 -6.69 -32.63
CA ASP A 85 -25.25 -7.20 -32.81
C ASP A 85 -26.28 -6.05 -32.92
N LEU A 86 -26.07 -4.96 -32.17
CA LEU A 86 -26.93 -3.76 -32.24
C LEU A 86 -26.66 -2.89 -33.47
N SER A 87 -25.42 -2.83 -33.95
CA SER A 87 -25.05 -2.04 -35.14
C SER A 87 -25.48 -2.73 -36.44
N TYR A 88 -25.48 -4.07 -36.44
CA TYR A 88 -25.85 -4.91 -37.58
C TYR A 88 -26.95 -5.91 -37.17
N PRO A 89 -28.19 -5.43 -36.95
CA PRO A 89 -29.27 -6.32 -36.54
C PRO A 89 -29.50 -7.41 -37.58
N PRO A 90 -29.76 -8.66 -37.16
CA PRO A 90 -30.08 -9.73 -38.10
C PRO A 90 -31.35 -9.37 -38.87
N LYS A 91 -31.39 -9.73 -40.16
CA LYS A 91 -32.60 -9.49 -40.94
C LYS A 91 -33.75 -10.29 -40.31
N PRO A 92 -34.93 -9.68 -40.11
CA PRO A 92 -36.11 -10.44 -39.75
C PRO A 92 -36.40 -11.44 -40.88
N GLU A 93 -36.64 -12.68 -40.49
CA GLU A 93 -37.04 -13.79 -41.36
C GLU A 93 -38.48 -13.63 -41.87
#